data_AF-A0A158GTA5-F1
#
_entry.id   AF-A0A158GTA5-F1
#
_cell.length_a   1.000
_cell.length_b   1.000
_cell.length_c   1.000
_cell.angle_alpha   90.00
_cell.angle_beta   90.00
_cell.angle_gamma   90.00
#
_symmetry.space_group_name_H-M   'P 1'
#
loop_
_entity.id
_entity.type
_entity.pdbx_description
1 polymer ?
#
loop_
_entity_poly.entity_id
_entity_poly.type
_entity_poly.pdbx_seq_one_letter_code
_entity_poly.pdbx_strand_id
1 'polypeptide(L)'
;MPARRPIALQVMQQIYALLGAPLAWIVQICVCEALAAQACYPAQDPLVHPRLPALHAYIGAVSLVALAVALGGLVAAWRGWRSTGAGKEPDPDRRAARFVYRVAILASPMFVLGLIATALAALIVSPCKPW
;
A
#
# COMPACT_ATOMS: atom_id res chain seq x y z
N MET A 1 -8.80 -33.45 5.40
CA MET A 1 -9.87 -32.49 5.72
C MET A 1 -9.24 -31.11 5.86
N PRO A 2 -9.49 -30.14 4.96
CA PRO A 2 -8.90 -28.82 5.11
C PRO A 2 -9.52 -28.12 6.32
N ALA A 3 -8.69 -27.76 7.30
CA ALA A 3 -9.10 -27.00 8.47
C ALA A 3 -9.82 -25.72 8.04
N ARG A 4 -11.10 -25.56 8.40
CA ARG A 4 -11.84 -24.30 8.19
C ARG A 4 -11.15 -23.22 9.03
N ARG A 5 -10.62 -22.18 8.37
CA ARG A 5 -10.12 -20.99 9.07
C ARG A 5 -11.28 -20.36 9.87
N PRO A 6 -11.05 -19.87 11.10
CA PRO A 6 -12.07 -19.13 11.83
C PRO A 6 -12.55 -17.93 11.01
N ILE A 7 -13.86 -17.64 11.10
CA ILE A 7 -14.54 -16.58 10.32
C ILE A 7 -13.82 -15.23 10.48
N ALA A 8 -13.37 -14.91 11.69
CA ALA A 8 -12.62 -13.68 11.97
C ALA A 8 -11.34 -13.53 11.12
N LEU A 9 -10.57 -14.61 10.91
CA LEU A 9 -9.37 -14.56 10.07
C LEU A 9 -9.71 -14.37 8.58
N GLN A 10 -10.85 -14.91 8.13
CA GLN A 10 -11.29 -14.70 6.74
C GLN A 10 -11.70 -13.25 6.50
N VAL A 11 -12.48 -12.67 7.42
CA VAL A 11 -12.90 -11.26 7.35
C VAL A 11 -11.69 -10.33 7.40
N MET A 12 -10.74 -10.56 8.32
CA MET A 12 -9.48 -9.80 8.39
C MET A 12 -8.69 -9.90 7.08
N GLN A 13 -8.62 -11.08 6.47
CA GLN A 13 -7.94 -11.26 5.18
C GLN A 13 -8.63 -10.48 4.05
N GLN A 14 -9.96 -10.43 4.02
CA GLN A 14 -10.73 -9.67 3.02
C GLN A 14 -10.51 -8.16 3.18
N ILE A 15 -10.56 -7.68 4.41
CA ILE A 15 -10.30 -6.27 4.74
C ILE A 15 -8.88 -5.89 4.33
N TYR A 16 -7.89 -6.71 4.68
CA TYR A 16 -6.49 -6.47 4.30
C TYR A 16 -6.27 -6.52 2.79
N ALA A 17 -6.92 -7.46 2.09
CA ALA A 17 -6.86 -7.55 0.64
C ALA A 17 -7.44 -6.30 -0.06
N LEU A 18 -8.51 -5.74 0.48
CA LEU A 18 -9.20 -4.59 -0.10
C LEU A 18 -8.53 -3.25 0.28
N LEU A 19 -8.14 -3.09 1.54
CA LEU A 19 -7.67 -1.82 2.10
C LEU A 19 -6.14 -1.73 2.25
N GLY A 20 -5.41 -2.84 2.17
CA GLY A 20 -3.97 -2.85 2.40
C GLY A 20 -3.20 -1.94 1.43
N ALA A 21 -3.47 -2.07 0.13
CA ALA A 21 -2.84 -1.26 -0.91
C ALA A 21 -3.21 0.25 -0.83
N PRO A 22 -4.49 0.66 -0.76
CA PRO A 22 -4.85 2.08 -0.66
C PRO A 22 -4.35 2.73 0.63
N LEU A 23 -4.43 2.05 1.77
CA LEU A 23 -3.92 2.60 3.04
C LEU A 23 -2.40 2.75 3.01
N ALA A 24 -1.67 1.79 2.45
CA ALA A 24 -0.22 1.89 2.32
C ALA A 24 0.20 3.10 1.46
N TRP A 25 -0.52 3.35 0.36
CA TRP A 25 -0.25 4.51 -0.50
C TRP A 25 -0.56 5.84 0.20
N ILE A 26 -1.70 5.94 0.90
CA ILE A 26 -2.04 7.15 1.67
C ILE A 26 -0.97 7.46 2.71
N VAL A 27 -0.56 6.44 3.49
CA VAL A 27 0.49 6.60 4.50
C VAL A 27 1.81 7.03 3.87
N GLN A 28 2.17 6.44 2.73
CA GLN A 28 3.37 6.83 1.99
C GLN A 28 3.33 8.32 1.60
N ILE A 29 2.24 8.78 0.99
CA ILE A 29 2.09 10.19 0.58
C ILE A 29 2.25 11.12 1.80
N CYS A 30 1.47 10.89 2.86
CA CYS A 30 1.51 11.76 4.04
C CYS A 30 2.89 11.80 4.69
N VAL A 31 3.59 10.66 4.77
CA VAL A 31 4.94 10.59 5.35
C VAL A 31 5.95 11.27 4.44
N CYS A 32 5.88 11.07 3.12
CA CYS A 32 6.75 11.74 2.17
C CYS A 32 6.58 13.26 2.20
N GLU A 33 5.34 13.75 2.25
CA GLU A 33 5.03 15.18 2.35
C GLU A 33 5.52 15.77 3.69
N ALA A 34 5.26 15.08 4.81
CA ALA A 34 5.74 15.52 6.12
C ALA A 34 7.28 15.57 6.18
N LEU A 35 7.96 14.56 5.63
CA LEU A 35 9.41 14.53 5.54
C LEU A 35 9.95 15.67 4.66
N ALA A 36 9.32 15.93 3.52
CA ALA A 36 9.70 17.05 2.65
C ALA A 36 9.54 18.41 3.34
N ALA A 37 8.41 18.62 4.03
CA ALA A 37 8.15 19.85 4.78
C ALA A 37 9.20 20.09 5.88
N GLN A 38 9.55 19.05 6.64
CA GLN A 38 10.52 19.15 7.74
C GLN A 38 11.96 19.28 7.24
N ALA A 39 12.31 18.65 6.12
CA ALA A 39 13.67 18.66 5.60
C ALA A 39 14.02 19.92 4.80
N CYS A 40 13.03 20.54 4.13
CA CYS A 40 13.25 21.73 3.30
C CYS A 40 12.82 23.04 3.98
N TYR A 41 11.90 23.01 4.96
CA TYR A 41 11.43 24.21 5.70
C TYR A 41 11.37 24.00 7.23
N PRO A 42 12.48 23.64 7.90
CA PRO A 42 12.50 23.64 9.36
C PRO A 42 12.37 25.09 9.86
N ALA A 43 11.19 25.46 10.37
CA ALA A 43 10.89 26.78 10.94
C ALA A 43 10.77 27.96 9.95
N GLN A 44 10.32 27.73 8.72
CA GLN A 44 10.08 28.74 7.66
C GLN A 44 11.33 29.37 7.04
N ASP A 45 12.54 29.00 7.46
CA ASP A 45 13.77 29.41 6.78
C ASP A 45 14.12 28.44 5.64
N PRO A 46 14.26 28.91 4.38
CA PRO A 46 14.63 28.06 3.25
C PRO A 46 16.12 27.68 3.36
N LEU A 47 16.44 26.43 3.69
CA LEU A 47 17.81 25.92 3.64
C LEU A 47 18.14 25.46 2.22
N VAL A 48 19.28 25.93 1.69
CA VAL A 48 19.84 25.56 0.37
C VAL A 48 20.29 24.09 0.31
N HIS A 49 20.49 23.44 1.47
CA HIS A 49 20.83 22.03 1.59
C HIS A 49 19.92 21.31 2.58
N PRO A 50 19.46 20.08 2.27
CA PRO A 50 18.65 19.30 3.18
C PRO A 50 19.43 19.05 4.48
N ARG A 51 18.85 19.45 5.61
CA ARG A 51 19.45 19.23 6.95
C ARG A 51 19.59 17.73 7.28
N LEU A 52 18.84 16.89 6.58
CA LEU A 52 18.84 15.43 6.67
C LEU A 52 19.59 14.84 5.46
N PRO A 53 20.88 14.47 5.61
CA PRO A 53 21.64 13.82 4.53
C PRO A 53 21.04 12.46 4.09
N ALA A 54 20.18 11.87 4.93
CA ALA A 54 19.52 10.59 4.67
C ALA A 54 18.04 10.71 4.21
N LEU A 55 17.54 11.90 3.84
CA LEU A 55 16.13 12.09 3.43
C LEU A 55 15.67 11.10 2.35
N HIS A 56 16.48 10.93 1.30
CA HIS A 56 16.20 9.98 0.22
C HIS A 56 16.21 8.52 0.72
N ALA A 57 17.05 8.18 1.69
CA ALA A 57 17.08 6.85 2.30
C ALA A 57 15.81 6.59 3.13
N TYR A 58 15.32 7.58 3.88
CA TYR A 58 14.07 7.48 4.63
C TYR A 58 12.85 7.36 3.69
N ILE A 59 12.77 8.20 2.65
CA ILE A 59 11.68 8.11 1.65
C ILE A 59 11.71 6.76 0.93
N GLY A 60 12.91 6.29 0.55
CA GLY A 60 13.10 4.97 -0.03
C GLY A 60 12.65 3.85 0.90
N ALA A 61 13.03 3.89 2.18
CA ALA A 61 12.65 2.88 3.17
C ALA A 61 11.12 2.84 3.39
N VAL A 62 10.48 3.99 3.57
CA VAL A 62 9.02 4.10 3.73
C VAL A 62 8.29 3.57 2.50
N SER A 63 8.76 3.94 1.30
CA SER A 63 8.19 3.46 0.04
C SER A 63 8.34 1.94 -0.10
N LEU A 64 9.46 1.37 0.33
CA LEU A 64 9.70 -0.08 0.28
C LEU A 64 8.79 -0.85 1.25
N VAL A 65 8.58 -0.32 2.45
CA VAL A 65 7.62 -0.88 3.43
C VAL A 65 6.19 -0.79 2.88
N ALA A 66 5.79 0.37 2.35
CA ALA A 66 4.47 0.57 1.78
C ALA A 66 4.23 -0.36 0.58
N LEU A 67 5.23 -0.55 -0.27
CA LEU A 67 5.18 -1.50 -1.39
C LEU A 67 5.02 -2.95 -0.89
N ALA A 68 5.76 -3.35 0.15
CA ALA A 68 5.64 -4.69 0.74
C ALA A 68 4.23 -4.94 1.30
N VAL A 69 3.63 -3.94 1.95
CA VAL A 69 2.24 -4.02 2.45
C VAL A 69 1.24 -4.13 1.29
N ALA A 70 1.37 -3.29 0.25
CA ALA A 70 0.51 -3.33 -0.92
C ALA A 70 0.59 -4.68 -1.67
N LEU A 71 1.79 -5.21 -1.86
CA LEU A 71 2.01 -6.54 -2.44
C LEU A 71 1.44 -7.64 -1.54
N GLY A 72 1.58 -7.51 -0.22
CA GLY A 72 0.95 -8.41 0.74
C GLY A 72 -0.57 -8.45 0.59
N GLY A 73 -1.22 -7.30 0.40
CA GLY A 73 -2.65 -7.19 0.14
C GLY A 73 -3.06 -7.90 -1.16
N LEU A 74 -2.32 -7.69 -2.24
CA LEU A 74 -2.55 -8.36 -3.53
C LEU A 74 -2.37 -9.89 -3.43
N VAL A 75 -1.32 -10.35 -2.75
CA VAL A 75 -1.09 -11.79 -2.52
C VAL A 75 -2.20 -12.38 -1.65
N ALA A 76 -2.65 -11.67 -0.62
CA ALA A 76 -3.78 -12.09 0.21
C ALA A 76 -5.07 -12.20 -0.61
N ALA A 77 -5.31 -11.25 -1.53
CA ALA A 77 -6.44 -11.27 -2.45
C ALA A 77 -6.38 -12.46 -3.41
N TRP A 78 -5.21 -12.70 -4.01
CA TRP A 78 -4.96 -13.81 -4.93
C TRP A 78 -5.14 -15.18 -4.26
N ARG A 79 -4.58 -15.35 -3.06
CA ARG A 79 -4.71 -16.59 -2.26
C ARG A 79 -6.16 -16.82 -1.84
N GLY A 80 -6.85 -15.76 -1.40
CA GLY A 80 -8.28 -15.79 -1.06
C GLY A 80 -9.14 -16.21 -2.25
N TRP A 81 -8.89 -15.62 -3.42
CA TRP A 81 -9.59 -15.98 -4.65
C TRP A 81 -9.36 -17.44 -5.07
N ARG A 82 -8.11 -17.93 -5.08
CA ARG A 82 -7.80 -19.34 -5.39
C ARG A 82 -8.49 -20.31 -4.42
N SER A 83 -8.45 -20.02 -3.12
CA SER A 83 -9.06 -20.89 -2.10
C SER A 83 -10.60 -20.93 -2.21
N THR A 84 -11.22 -19.82 -2.57
CA THR A 84 -12.68 -19.74 -2.75
C THR A 84 -13.14 -20.33 -4.09
N GLY A 85 -12.25 -20.70 -5.01
CA GLY A 85 -12.56 -21.36 -6.29
C GLY A 85 -12.82 -22.87 -6.20
N ALA A 86 -12.24 -23.57 -5.23
CA ALA A 86 -12.12 -25.03 -5.23
C ALA A 86 -13.30 -25.81 -4.60
N GLY A 87 -14.55 -25.42 -4.81
CA GLY A 87 -15.68 -26.14 -4.18
C GLY A 87 -16.98 -25.97 -4.95
N LYS A 88 -17.76 -27.05 -5.03
CA LYS A 88 -18.91 -27.22 -5.93
C LYS A 88 -20.22 -26.62 -5.43
N GLU A 89 -20.33 -26.26 -4.15
CA GLU A 89 -21.59 -25.74 -3.58
C GLU A 89 -21.72 -24.21 -3.61
N PRO A 90 -22.91 -23.69 -3.98
CA PRO A 90 -23.21 -22.26 -4.03
C PRO A 90 -23.57 -21.76 -2.63
N ASP A 91 -22.55 -21.38 -1.86
CA ASP A 91 -22.72 -20.64 -0.60
C ASP A 91 -22.77 -19.12 -0.89
N PRO A 92 -23.83 -18.39 -0.51
CA PRO A 92 -23.94 -16.94 -0.72
C PRO A 92 -22.78 -16.15 -0.08
N ASP A 93 -22.30 -16.55 1.09
CA ASP A 93 -21.18 -15.87 1.78
C ASP A 93 -19.88 -16.03 1.00
N ARG A 94 -19.69 -17.20 0.38
CA ARG A 94 -18.55 -17.49 -0.48
C ARG A 94 -18.59 -16.70 -1.78
N ARG A 95 -19.79 -16.43 -2.33
CA ARG A 95 -19.96 -15.59 -3.52
C ARG A 95 -19.64 -14.14 -3.22
N ALA A 96 -20.10 -13.61 -2.09
CA ALA A 96 -19.75 -12.27 -1.61
C ALA A 96 -18.24 -12.14 -1.38
N ALA A 97 -17.62 -13.10 -0.70
CA ALA A 97 -16.17 -13.09 -0.48
C ALA A 97 -15.37 -13.11 -1.79
N ARG A 98 -15.80 -13.91 -2.77
CA ARG A 98 -15.16 -13.95 -4.10
C ARG A 98 -15.29 -12.63 -4.84
N PHE A 99 -16.41 -11.93 -4.71
CA PHE A 99 -16.57 -10.59 -5.29
C PHE A 99 -15.56 -9.61 -4.69
N VAL A 100 -15.45 -9.56 -3.36
CA VAL A 100 -14.48 -8.68 -2.66
C VAL A 100 -13.05 -8.98 -3.13
N TYR A 101 -12.65 -10.25 -3.22
CA TYR A 101 -11.31 -10.60 -3.71
C TYR A 101 -11.07 -10.22 -5.17
N ARG A 102 -12.09 -10.30 -6.05
CA ARG A 102 -11.96 -9.84 -7.45
C ARG A 102 -11.79 -8.33 -7.53
N VAL A 103 -12.59 -7.57 -6.79
CA VAL A 103 -12.48 -6.11 -6.71
C VAL A 103 -11.09 -5.73 -6.19
N ALA A 104 -10.62 -6.38 -5.13
CA ALA A 104 -9.29 -6.16 -4.57
C ALA A 104 -8.17 -6.43 -5.59
N ILE A 105 -8.24 -7.51 -6.37
CA ILE A 105 -7.25 -7.84 -7.40
C ILE A 105 -7.25 -6.81 -8.53
N LEU A 106 -8.42 -6.31 -8.94
CA LEU A 106 -8.52 -5.31 -10.00
C LEU A 106 -8.07 -3.91 -9.52
N ALA A 107 -8.36 -3.55 -8.27
CA ALA A 107 -8.02 -2.24 -7.71
C ALA A 107 -6.55 -2.13 -7.29
N SER A 108 -5.98 -3.18 -6.69
CA SER A 108 -4.60 -3.20 -6.18
C SER A 108 -3.52 -2.74 -7.18
N PRO A 109 -3.50 -3.14 -8.47
CA PRO A 109 -2.45 -2.71 -9.40
C PRO A 109 -2.43 -1.20 -9.61
N MET A 110 -3.60 -0.54 -9.59
CA MET A 110 -3.69 0.91 -9.73
C MET A 110 -2.99 1.61 -8.55
N PHE A 111 -3.21 1.11 -7.33
CA PHE A 111 -2.56 1.64 -6.12
C PHE A 111 -1.06 1.36 -6.11
N VAL A 112 -0.63 0.15 -6.48
CA VAL A 112 0.80 -0.19 -6.58
C VAL A 112 1.50 0.71 -7.60
N LEU A 113 0.86 0.97 -8.75
CA LEU A 113 1.40 1.86 -9.76
C LEU A 113 1.50 3.30 -9.27
N GLY A 114 0.48 3.79 -8.54
CA GLY A 114 0.52 5.08 -7.85
C GLY A 114 1.67 5.17 -6.85
N LEU A 115 1.86 4.13 -6.04
CA LEU A 115 2.93 4.01 -5.04
C LEU A 115 4.33 4.15 -5.68
N ILE A 116 4.54 3.44 -6.80
CA ILE A 116 5.79 3.48 -7.58
C ILE A 116 5.99 4.85 -8.21
N ALA A 117 4.95 5.42 -8.84
CA ALA A 117 5.02 6.74 -9.46
C ALA A 117 5.35 7.83 -8.44
N THR A 118 4.70 7.82 -7.27
CA THR A 118 4.97 8.75 -6.17
C THR A 118 6.39 8.58 -5.63
N ALA A 119 6.85 7.35 -5.43
CA ALA A 119 8.22 7.09 -4.98
C ALA A 119 9.25 7.61 -5.98
N LEU A 120 9.03 7.37 -7.28
CA LEU A 120 9.92 7.83 -8.33
C LEU A 120 9.92 9.36 -8.45
N ALA A 121 8.76 10.00 -8.35
CA ALA A 121 8.64 11.45 -8.34
C ALA A 121 9.42 12.07 -7.17
N ALA A 122 9.30 11.50 -5.97
CA ALA A 122 10.00 11.97 -4.78
C ALA A 122 11.53 11.77 -4.84
N LEU A 123 12.02 10.81 -5.63
CA LEU A 123 13.45 10.57 -5.84
C LEU A 123 14.05 11.38 -6.98
N ILE A 124 13.29 11.63 -8.05
CA ILE A 124 13.75 12.41 -9.21
C ILE A 124 13.68 13.91 -8.94
N VAL A 125 12.60 14.38 -8.34
CA VAL A 125 12.41 15.80 -8.04
C VAL A 125 12.99 16.07 -6.66
N SER A 126 14.16 16.70 -6.60
CA SER A 126 14.72 17.16 -5.33
C SER A 126 13.70 18.08 -4.62
N PRO A 127 13.16 17.69 -3.44
CA PRO A 127 12.05 18.40 -2.80
C PRO A 127 12.45 19.79 -2.29
N CYS A 128 13.75 20.09 -2.21
CA CYS A 128 14.27 21.35 -1.70
C CYS A 128 14.68 22.35 -2.80
N LYS A 129 14.29 22.11 -4.06
CA LYS A 129 14.45 23.13 -5.11
C LYS A 129 13.44 24.27 -4.84
N PRO A 130 13.88 25.52 -4.64
CA PRO A 130 12.96 26.65 -4.70
C PRO A 130 12.41 26.78 -6.13
N TRP A 131 11.12 27.01 -6.25
CA TRP A 131 10.44 27.34 -7.51
C TRP A 131 10.79 28.77 -7.95
#